data_AF-A0A936VVI4-F1
#
_entry.id   AF-A0A936VVI4-F1
#
_cell.length_a   1.000
_cell.length_b   1.000
_cell.length_c   1.000
_cell.angle_alpha   90.00
_cell.angle_beta   90.00
_cell.angle_gamma   90.00
#
_symmetry.space_group_name_H-M   'P 1'
#
loop_
_entity.id
_entity.type
_entity.pdbx_description
1 polymer ?
#
loop_
_entity_poly.entity_id
_entity_poly.type
_entity_poly.pdbx_seq_one_letter_code
_entity_poly.pdbx_strand_id
1 'polypeptide(L)'
;MRLDLATDLRSRVGAPDKDARLTNAFVEVKAGASHVRKRPGCVTTGYDYTTPIQGAIGVGVVMGYGGSGGPGGSGGQMFLIYDDTFGAFDAVPATSVLIGDLVGGYYAMVDDPPTSPGPGDDYWSVTPPTSDRWRGTATIGLSDTPSATDPANLIGAQAGSKAAAAKTFVEVTIAAISPGLKTLYYSHPVWGVNSKIFGTSYTYVEEFGEGRIKQDTQTHDDAISYPADWPAGSGVWTGMFSVPDDVIGIVCKKKTKTSFSVLSTGAVGRIDTSDLPLSLASVTALITISGCDQPEYNGTFYASRDISNPLDGYLYFTLSGVPAVSPATGSKSMDYWVEL
;
A
#
# COMPACT_ATOMS: atom_id res chain seq x y z
N MET A 1 37.34 1.29 -0.66
CA MET A 1 38.25 1.67 -1.76
C MET A 1 38.96 2.96 -1.35
N ARG A 2 40.29 2.98 -1.21
CA ARG A 2 41.06 4.19 -0.89
C ARG A 2 41.46 4.86 -2.21
N LEU A 3 41.05 6.10 -2.41
CA LEU A 3 41.49 6.90 -3.55
C LEU A 3 42.71 7.71 -3.10
N ASP A 4 43.85 7.47 -3.75
CA ASP A 4 45.05 8.26 -3.55
C ASP A 4 44.84 9.70 -4.05
N LEU A 5 45.34 10.68 -3.29
CA LEU A 5 45.32 12.08 -3.71
C LEU A 5 46.19 12.27 -4.96
N ALA A 6 45.70 13.08 -5.91
CA ALA A 6 46.46 13.52 -7.07
C ALA A 6 47.79 14.19 -6.64
N THR A 7 48.88 13.82 -7.31
CA THR A 7 50.28 14.11 -6.94
C THR A 7 50.58 15.59 -6.74
N ASP A 8 49.85 16.43 -7.46
CA ASP A 8 49.90 17.89 -7.52
C ASP A 8 49.38 18.56 -6.23
N LEU A 9 48.63 17.85 -5.38
CA LEU A 9 48.10 18.35 -4.11
C LEU A 9 49.02 18.11 -2.90
N ARG A 10 50.09 17.30 -3.04
CA ARG A 10 51.08 17.08 -1.95
C ARG A 10 52.04 18.25 -1.73
N SER A 11 52.11 19.19 -2.67
CA SER A 11 53.17 20.22 -2.69
C SER A 11 52.78 21.58 -2.08
N ARG A 12 51.54 21.77 -1.63
CA ARG A 12 51.10 23.04 -1.01
C ARG A 12 51.42 23.07 0.48
N VAL A 13 52.22 24.06 0.88
CA VAL A 13 52.49 24.38 2.29
C VAL A 13 51.17 24.68 3.01
N GLY A 14 50.86 23.89 4.04
CA GLY A 14 49.60 23.98 4.81
C GLY A 14 48.59 22.85 4.54
N ALA A 15 48.99 21.74 3.91
CA ALA A 15 48.11 20.59 3.71
C ALA A 15 47.58 20.07 5.06
N PRO A 16 46.26 20.04 5.29
CA PRO A 16 45.68 19.53 6.52
C PRO A 16 45.98 18.05 6.67
N ASP A 17 46.26 17.64 7.91
CA ASP A 17 46.52 16.25 8.29
C ASP A 17 45.43 15.33 7.73
N LYS A 18 45.83 14.09 7.44
CA LYS A 18 45.09 13.02 6.74
C LYS A 18 43.65 12.70 7.21
N ASP A 19 43.13 13.43 8.18
CA ASP A 19 41.85 13.26 8.84
C ASP A 19 40.85 14.42 8.60
N ALA A 20 41.14 15.40 7.74
CA ALA A 20 40.15 16.38 7.27
C ALA A 20 39.18 15.75 6.24
N ARG A 21 38.26 14.92 6.72
CA ARG A 21 37.27 14.18 5.91
C ARG A 21 36.13 15.08 5.42
N LEU A 22 36.42 15.99 4.50
CA LEU A 22 35.41 16.62 3.64
C LEU A 22 35.53 16.00 2.25
N THR A 23 34.66 15.04 1.94
CA THR A 23 34.73 14.25 0.70
C THR A 23 34.58 15.12 -0.56
N ASN A 24 33.94 16.30 -0.46
CA ASN A 24 33.60 17.19 -1.59
C ASN A 24 34.05 18.65 -1.43
N ALA A 25 34.87 18.98 -0.43
CA ALA A 25 35.35 20.34 -0.17
C ALA A 25 36.80 20.34 0.35
N PHE A 26 37.48 21.48 0.28
CA PHE A 26 38.78 21.69 0.89
C PHE A 26 38.73 22.91 1.83
N VAL A 27 39.53 22.85 2.90
CA VAL A 27 39.69 23.96 3.85
C VAL A 27 40.86 24.83 3.39
N GLU A 28 40.62 26.13 3.21
CA GLU A 28 41.59 27.16 2.91
C GLU A 28 41.68 28.12 4.11
N VAL A 29 42.85 28.25 4.73
CA VAL A 29 43.04 29.24 5.80
C VAL A 29 43.48 30.56 5.18
N LYS A 30 42.67 31.61 5.34
CA LYS A 30 42.96 32.96 4.85
C LYS A 30 42.83 33.95 5.98
N ALA A 31 43.87 34.75 6.21
CA ALA A 31 43.92 35.76 7.27
C ALA A 31 43.55 35.22 8.68
N GLY A 32 43.93 33.98 8.99
CA GLY A 32 43.65 33.36 10.30
C GLY A 32 42.23 32.79 10.46
N ALA A 33 41.37 32.90 9.45
CA ALA A 33 40.07 32.25 9.41
C ALA A 33 40.11 31.02 8.49
N SER A 34 39.44 29.94 8.91
CA SER A 34 39.24 28.77 8.06
C SER A 34 38.04 28.99 7.15
N HIS A 35 38.27 28.98 5.84
CA HIS A 35 37.24 29.02 4.80
C HIS A 35 37.11 27.62 4.18
N VAL A 36 35.90 27.17 3.91
CA VAL A 36 35.68 25.88 3.22
C VAL A 36 35.25 26.18 1.79
N ARG A 37 35.97 25.64 0.80
CA ARG A 37 35.69 25.82 -0.62
C ARG A 37 35.36 24.50 -1.29
N LYS A 38 34.37 24.52 -2.18
CA LYS A 38 33.91 23.37 -2.95
C LYS A 38 34.95 22.95 -4.00
N ARG A 39 35.07 21.64 -4.25
CA ARG A 39 35.90 21.13 -5.36
C ARG A 39 35.22 21.46 -6.71
N PRO A 40 35.95 21.93 -7.74
CA PRO A 40 35.41 22.12 -9.08
C PRO A 40 34.74 20.82 -9.59
N GLY A 41 33.50 20.94 -10.09
CA GLY A 41 32.73 19.80 -10.62
C GLY A 41 31.74 19.13 -9.66
N CYS A 42 31.65 19.56 -8.39
CA CYS A 42 30.63 19.04 -7.49
C CYS A 42 29.28 19.74 -7.75
N VAL A 43 28.19 18.98 -7.92
CA VAL A 43 26.86 19.52 -8.29
C VAL A 43 26.13 20.00 -7.03
N THR A 44 25.30 21.04 -7.14
CA THR A 44 24.45 21.54 -6.05
C THR A 44 23.44 20.45 -5.67
N THR A 45 23.34 20.14 -4.39
CA THR A 45 22.39 19.14 -3.89
C THR A 45 21.20 19.86 -3.26
N GLY A 46 20.13 20.03 -4.04
CA GLY A 46 18.85 20.45 -3.48
C GLY A 46 18.25 19.37 -2.58
N TYR A 47 17.46 19.79 -1.59
CA TYR A 47 16.59 18.91 -0.80
C TYR A 47 15.17 19.46 -0.92
N ASP A 48 14.28 18.71 -1.56
CA ASP A 48 12.90 19.14 -1.84
C ASP A 48 11.85 18.41 -0.99
N TYR A 49 12.29 17.63 0.01
CA TYR A 49 11.46 16.82 0.90
C TYR A 49 10.66 15.69 0.24
N THR A 50 10.83 15.43 -1.06
CA THR A 50 10.07 14.39 -1.78
C THR A 50 10.64 12.99 -1.61
N THR A 51 11.89 12.87 -1.16
CA THR A 51 12.54 11.58 -0.87
C THR A 51 13.41 11.69 0.38
N PRO A 52 13.41 10.67 1.27
CA PRO A 52 14.35 10.62 2.37
C PRO A 52 15.78 10.67 1.82
N ILE A 53 16.61 11.59 2.33
CA ILE A 53 18.08 11.63 2.12
C ILE A 53 18.54 12.19 0.76
N GLN A 54 17.73 13.00 0.06
CA GLN A 54 18.25 13.75 -1.09
C GLN A 54 19.40 14.70 -0.67
N GLY A 55 20.63 14.44 -1.12
CA GLY A 55 21.68 15.46 -1.08
C GLY A 55 22.22 15.87 0.29
N ALA A 56 21.67 15.35 1.38
CA ALA A 56 22.04 15.72 2.73
C ALA A 56 23.19 14.84 3.21
N ILE A 57 24.32 15.46 3.53
CA ILE A 57 25.46 14.75 4.13
C ILE A 57 25.24 14.72 5.64
N GLY A 58 24.97 13.53 6.17
CA GLY A 58 25.03 13.30 7.61
C GLY A 58 26.48 13.40 8.07
N VAL A 59 26.83 14.48 8.78
CA VAL A 59 28.04 14.46 9.60
C VAL A 59 27.67 13.66 10.84
N GLY A 60 27.98 12.36 10.80
CA GLY A 60 28.04 11.56 12.02
C GLY A 60 29.12 12.18 12.90
N VAL A 61 28.73 13.12 13.77
CA VAL A 61 29.59 13.48 14.88
C VAL A 61 29.66 12.20 15.70
N VAL A 62 30.82 11.56 15.70
CA VAL A 62 31.17 10.59 16.74
C VAL A 62 31.34 11.40 18.02
N MET A 63 30.24 11.92 18.56
CA MET A 63 30.16 12.26 19.97
C MET A 63 29.96 10.92 20.67
N GLY A 64 31.08 10.30 21.05
CA GLY A 64 31.03 9.39 22.17
C GLY A 64 30.50 10.16 23.37
N TYR A 65 29.27 9.87 23.79
CA TYR A 65 28.86 9.57 25.16
C TYR A 65 27.32 9.56 25.27
N GLY A 66 26.77 8.34 25.37
CA GLY A 66 25.63 7.99 26.24
C GLY A 66 24.20 8.40 25.84
N GLY A 67 23.43 7.45 25.28
CA GLY A 67 21.95 7.47 25.34
C GLY A 67 21.25 6.59 24.30
N SER A 68 21.10 5.28 24.60
CA SER A 68 20.16 4.27 24.05
C SER A 68 19.46 4.57 22.70
N GLY A 69 19.71 3.88 21.58
CA GLY A 69 19.64 2.43 21.42
C GLY A 69 18.37 2.04 20.62
N GLY A 70 18.42 2.15 19.29
CA GLY A 70 17.39 1.66 18.36
C GLY A 70 17.58 2.18 16.92
N PRO A 71 17.28 1.39 15.87
CA PRO A 71 17.35 1.83 14.48
C PRO A 71 16.19 2.80 14.22
N GLY A 72 16.42 4.08 14.48
CA GLY A 72 15.39 5.13 14.41
C GLY A 72 15.78 6.46 15.06
N GLY A 73 16.92 6.54 15.75
CA GLY A 73 17.44 7.78 16.32
C GLY A 73 18.19 8.65 15.29
N SER A 74 17.48 9.47 14.53
CA SER A 74 18.07 10.51 13.66
C SER A 74 18.50 11.72 14.50
N GLY A 75 19.54 11.57 15.32
CA GLY A 75 20.10 12.64 16.15
C GLY A 75 21.37 13.29 15.57
N GLY A 76 21.61 13.18 14.27
CA GLY A 76 22.75 13.81 13.60
C GLY A 76 22.34 15.11 12.92
N GLN A 77 23.07 16.20 13.14
CA GLN A 77 22.90 17.43 12.37
C GLN A 77 23.16 17.14 10.88
N MET A 78 22.15 17.40 10.04
CA MET A 78 22.22 17.26 8.60
C MET A 78 22.59 18.62 7.99
N PHE A 79 23.48 18.63 7.01
CA PHE A 79 23.95 19.85 6.34
C PHE A 79 23.58 19.82 4.86
N LEU A 80 23.05 20.94 4.36
CA LEU A 80 22.92 21.22 2.93
C LEU A 80 24.08 22.10 2.48
N ILE A 81 24.67 21.74 1.34
CA ILE A 81 25.74 22.50 0.70
C ILE A 81 25.15 23.28 -0.46
N TYR A 82 24.99 24.60 -0.26
CA TYR A 82 24.72 25.54 -1.34
C TYR A 82 26.06 26.05 -1.91
N ASP A 83 26.00 26.92 -2.92
CA ASP A 83 27.19 27.39 -3.66
C ASP A 83 28.32 27.88 -2.73
N ASP A 84 28.04 28.88 -1.89
CA ASP A 84 29.01 29.47 -0.94
C ASP A 84 28.55 29.39 0.53
N THR A 85 27.45 28.68 0.83
CA THR A 85 26.86 28.63 2.19
C THR A 85 26.56 27.21 2.66
N PHE A 86 26.76 26.98 3.97
CA PHE A 86 26.28 25.79 4.67
C PHE A 86 25.00 26.14 5.42
N GLY A 87 23.94 25.40 5.16
CA GLY A 87 22.71 25.44 5.97
C GLY A 87 22.65 24.22 6.87
N ALA A 88 22.70 24.42 8.18
CA ALA A 88 22.23 23.39 9.11
C ALA A 88 20.70 23.37 9.02
N PHE A 89 20.12 22.19 8.88
CA PHE A 89 18.68 22.03 8.93
C PHE A 89 18.33 20.86 9.85
N ASP A 90 17.24 21.01 10.58
CA ASP A 90 16.61 19.88 11.24
C ASP A 90 15.96 19.03 10.14
N ALA A 91 16.53 17.85 9.89
CA ALA A 91 15.84 16.85 9.10
C ALA A 91 14.64 16.36 9.90
N VAL A 92 13.52 17.05 9.74
CA VAL A 92 12.22 16.54 10.16
C VAL A 92 11.99 15.29 9.31
N PRO A 93 11.88 14.09 9.89
CA PRO A 93 11.42 12.92 9.15
C PRO A 93 10.14 13.33 8.41
N ALA A 94 9.96 12.91 7.16
CA ALA A 94 8.68 13.14 6.47
C ALA A 94 7.57 12.71 7.43
N THR A 95 6.80 13.68 7.95
CA THR A 95 5.69 13.38 8.83
C THR A 95 4.69 12.62 7.99
N SER A 96 4.32 11.41 8.42
CA SER A 96 3.25 10.67 7.77
C SER A 96 2.01 11.56 7.73
N VAL A 97 1.38 11.68 6.57
CA VAL A 97 0.16 12.46 6.38
C VAL A 97 -0.99 11.48 6.48
N LEU A 98 -1.78 11.54 7.54
CA LEU A 98 -2.88 10.61 7.76
C LEU A 98 -4.20 11.16 7.19
N ILE A 99 -5.17 10.27 6.95
CA ILE A 99 -6.53 10.67 6.54
C ILE A 99 -7.09 11.73 7.51
N GLY A 100 -7.38 12.91 6.96
CA GLY A 100 -7.91 14.05 7.71
C GLY A 100 -6.87 15.08 8.16
N ASP A 101 -5.57 14.87 7.90
CA ASP A 101 -4.56 15.89 8.13
C ASP A 101 -4.70 17.04 7.12
N LEU A 102 -4.60 18.28 7.61
CA LEU A 102 -4.67 19.49 6.78
C LEU A 102 -3.28 19.91 6.30
N VAL A 103 -3.01 19.78 5.00
CA VAL A 103 -1.73 20.11 4.36
C VAL A 103 -1.96 21.08 3.22
N GLY A 104 -1.32 22.25 3.25
CA GLY A 104 -1.41 23.22 2.16
C GLY A 104 -2.83 23.73 1.86
N GLY A 105 -3.74 23.68 2.84
CA GLY A 105 -5.16 24.06 2.67
C GLY A 105 -6.09 22.93 2.19
N TYR A 106 -5.58 21.70 2.05
CA TYR A 106 -6.35 20.52 1.69
C TYR A 106 -6.21 19.42 2.74
N TYR A 107 -7.31 18.75 3.05
CA TYR A 107 -7.35 17.56 3.88
C TYR A 107 -6.96 16.33 3.06
N ALA A 108 -6.07 15.52 3.60
CA ALA A 108 -5.71 14.24 3.02
C ALA A 108 -6.89 13.26 3.07
N MET A 109 -7.19 12.63 1.94
CA MET A 109 -8.25 11.63 1.81
C MET A 109 -7.73 10.19 1.83
N VAL A 110 -6.42 10.00 1.85
CA VAL A 110 -5.74 8.71 2.04
C VAL A 110 -4.56 8.91 2.99
N ASP A 111 -4.08 7.81 3.58
CA ASP A 111 -2.81 7.86 4.31
C ASP A 111 -1.66 7.95 3.31
N ASP A 112 -0.70 8.83 3.60
CA ASP A 112 0.48 9.18 2.81
C ASP A 112 0.17 9.38 1.30
N PRO A 113 -0.61 10.42 0.93
CA PRO A 113 -0.98 10.67 -0.47
C PRO A 113 0.25 10.74 -1.40
N PRO A 114 0.20 10.09 -2.59
CA PRO A 114 1.35 10.03 -3.51
C PRO A 114 1.57 11.33 -4.30
N THR A 115 0.64 12.30 -4.18
CA THR A 115 0.66 13.57 -4.90
C THR A 115 0.69 14.76 -3.94
N SER A 116 1.13 15.92 -4.40
CA SER A 116 1.07 17.14 -3.58
C SER A 116 -0.37 17.66 -3.43
N PRO A 117 -0.69 18.35 -2.32
CA PRO A 117 -2.01 18.96 -2.11
C PRO A 117 -2.43 19.89 -3.24
N GLY A 118 -3.67 19.74 -3.73
CA GLY A 118 -4.20 20.58 -4.78
C GLY A 118 -5.64 20.26 -5.19
N PRO A 119 -6.25 21.16 -5.99
CA PRO A 119 -7.60 20.94 -6.51
C PRO A 119 -7.58 19.91 -7.65
N GLY A 120 -8.68 19.16 -7.80
CA GLY A 120 -8.85 18.20 -8.90
C GLY A 120 -8.13 16.86 -8.72
N ASP A 121 -7.57 16.62 -7.53
CA ASP A 121 -7.01 15.32 -7.14
C ASP A 121 -7.84 14.74 -6.00
N ASP A 122 -8.44 13.57 -6.22
CA ASP A 122 -9.30 12.91 -5.22
C ASP A 122 -8.56 12.54 -3.92
N TYR A 123 -7.22 12.48 -3.91
CA TYR A 123 -6.44 12.31 -2.68
C TYR A 123 -6.51 13.52 -1.74
N TRP A 124 -7.02 14.67 -2.20
CA TRP A 124 -7.03 15.94 -1.48
C TRP A 124 -8.42 16.60 -1.52
N SER A 125 -8.82 17.26 -0.43
CA SER A 125 -10.14 17.91 -0.35
C SER A 125 -10.11 19.21 0.43
N VAL A 126 -10.90 20.19 0.02
CA VAL A 126 -11.06 21.45 0.77
C VAL A 126 -11.94 21.29 2.02
N THR A 127 -12.69 20.20 2.13
CA THR A 127 -13.48 19.84 3.31
C THR A 127 -12.90 18.62 4.02
N PRO A 128 -12.95 18.57 5.35
CA PRO A 128 -12.45 17.42 6.11
C PRO A 128 -13.27 16.16 5.80
N PRO A 129 -12.64 14.97 5.82
CA PRO A 129 -13.38 13.72 5.71
C PRO A 129 -14.32 13.55 6.91
N THR A 130 -15.42 12.82 6.70
CA THR A 130 -16.30 12.40 7.80
C THR A 130 -15.64 11.28 8.61
N SER A 131 -16.35 10.74 9.61
CA SER A 131 -15.92 9.52 10.31
C SER A 131 -16.02 8.27 9.44
N ASP A 132 -16.69 8.35 8.28
CA ASP A 132 -16.82 7.22 7.38
C ASP A 132 -15.48 6.86 6.76
N ARG A 133 -15.31 5.58 6.48
CA ARG A 133 -14.15 5.05 5.78
C ARG A 133 -14.61 4.21 4.61
N TRP A 134 -13.89 4.35 3.51
CA TRP A 134 -14.21 3.78 2.21
C TRP A 134 -13.04 2.95 1.70
N ARG A 135 -13.30 1.99 0.82
CA ARG A 135 -12.28 1.29 0.03
C ARG A 135 -12.88 0.73 -1.25
N GLY A 136 -12.05 0.57 -2.29
CA GLY A 136 -12.44 -0.24 -3.45
C GLY A 136 -12.24 -1.74 -3.18
N THR A 137 -13.12 -2.57 -3.71
CA THR A 137 -12.99 -4.04 -3.72
C THR A 137 -13.24 -4.54 -5.13
N ALA A 138 -12.44 -5.49 -5.60
CA ALA A 138 -12.62 -6.08 -6.91
C ALA A 138 -13.94 -6.84 -7.01
N THR A 139 -14.61 -6.69 -8.14
CA THR A 139 -15.83 -7.44 -8.46
C THR A 139 -15.42 -8.73 -9.17
N ILE A 140 -15.64 -9.86 -8.51
CA ILE A 140 -15.25 -11.20 -8.97
C ILE A 140 -16.48 -12.10 -8.79
N GLY A 141 -16.89 -12.84 -9.83
CA GLY A 141 -18.15 -13.59 -9.84
C GLY A 141 -18.29 -14.58 -8.68
N LEU A 142 -19.52 -14.96 -8.31
CA LEU A 142 -19.82 -15.80 -7.14
C LEU A 142 -19.03 -17.12 -7.06
N SER A 143 -18.66 -17.67 -8.21
CA SER A 143 -17.95 -18.93 -8.36
C SER A 143 -16.47 -18.77 -8.69
N ASP A 144 -15.94 -17.55 -8.67
CA ASP A 144 -14.58 -17.25 -9.10
C ASP A 144 -13.57 -17.29 -7.93
N THR A 145 -12.43 -17.97 -8.09
CA THR A 145 -11.26 -17.91 -7.20
C THR A 145 -10.10 -17.24 -7.91
N PRO A 146 -9.60 -16.11 -7.43
CA PRO A 146 -8.48 -15.43 -8.05
C PRO A 146 -7.19 -16.27 -8.00
N SER A 147 -6.43 -16.22 -9.09
CA SER A 147 -5.06 -16.77 -9.24
C SER A 147 -4.04 -16.02 -8.40
N ALA A 148 -4.33 -14.76 -8.07
CA ALA A 148 -3.68 -14.10 -6.96
C ALA A 148 -4.07 -14.89 -5.70
N THR A 149 -3.19 -15.80 -5.29
CA THR A 149 -3.26 -16.55 -4.03
C THR A 149 -3.34 -15.63 -2.79
N ASP A 150 -3.25 -14.31 -2.99
CA ASP A 150 -3.46 -13.33 -1.95
C ASP A 150 -4.72 -12.49 -2.23
N PRO A 151 -5.86 -12.76 -1.56
CA PRO A 151 -7.03 -11.88 -1.57
C PRO A 151 -6.71 -10.43 -1.16
N ALA A 152 -5.56 -10.14 -0.55
CA ALA A 152 -5.10 -8.78 -0.29
C ALA A 152 -4.97 -7.92 -1.55
N ASN A 153 -4.62 -8.52 -2.69
CA ASN A 153 -4.42 -7.79 -3.94
C ASN A 153 -5.72 -7.35 -4.61
N LEU A 154 -6.87 -7.69 -4.03
CA LEU A 154 -8.20 -7.41 -4.56
C LEU A 154 -8.98 -6.43 -3.70
N ILE A 155 -8.36 -5.92 -2.65
CA ILE A 155 -8.99 -5.03 -1.69
C ILE A 155 -8.09 -3.81 -1.53
N GLY A 156 -8.61 -2.65 -1.93
CA GLY A 156 -7.89 -1.39 -1.84
C GLY A 156 -7.67 -0.90 -0.41
N ALA A 157 -6.72 0.03 -0.29
CA ALA A 157 -6.47 0.74 0.96
C ALA A 157 -7.69 1.57 1.37
N GLN A 158 -7.72 1.91 2.66
CA GLN A 158 -8.77 2.74 3.23
C GLN A 158 -8.62 4.21 2.78
N ALA A 159 -9.75 4.88 2.56
CA ALA A 159 -9.82 6.30 2.23
C ALA A 159 -10.92 7.03 3.01
N GLY A 160 -10.80 8.35 3.12
CA GLY A 160 -11.74 9.29 3.74
C GLY A 160 -12.88 9.71 2.82
N SER A 161 -12.80 9.45 1.51
CA SER A 161 -13.87 9.70 0.54
C SER A 161 -14.03 8.54 -0.45
N LYS A 162 -15.20 8.46 -1.10
CA LYS A 162 -15.48 7.43 -2.11
C LYS A 162 -14.60 7.56 -3.34
N ALA A 163 -14.39 8.80 -3.80
CA ALA A 163 -13.56 9.09 -4.97
C ALA A 163 -12.08 8.72 -4.72
N ALA A 164 -11.56 9.06 -3.53
CA ALA A 164 -10.22 8.65 -3.12
C ALA A 164 -10.07 7.13 -3.02
N ALA A 165 -11.10 6.43 -2.50
CA ALA A 165 -11.12 4.97 -2.46
C ALA A 165 -11.07 4.35 -3.87
N ALA A 166 -11.85 4.88 -4.81
CA ALA A 166 -11.84 4.43 -6.19
C ALA A 166 -10.48 4.68 -6.87
N LYS A 167 -9.93 5.88 -6.70
CA LYS A 167 -8.62 6.26 -7.24
C LYS A 167 -7.51 5.34 -6.73
N THR A 168 -7.40 5.19 -5.40
CA THR A 168 -6.40 4.33 -4.77
C THR A 168 -6.52 2.88 -5.23
N PHE A 169 -7.76 2.38 -5.34
CA PHE A 169 -7.99 1.02 -5.80
C PHE A 169 -7.47 0.81 -7.22
N VAL A 170 -7.72 1.72 -8.15
CA VAL A 170 -7.22 1.58 -9.52
C VAL A 170 -5.71 1.80 -9.60
N GLU A 171 -5.22 2.93 -9.11
CA GLU A 171 -3.83 3.36 -9.31
C GLU A 171 -2.81 2.57 -8.49
N VAL A 172 -3.24 1.94 -7.38
CA VAL A 172 -2.35 1.19 -6.50
C VAL A 172 -2.67 -0.30 -6.51
N THR A 173 -3.94 -0.66 -6.30
CA THR A 173 -4.31 -2.08 -6.11
C THR A 173 -4.40 -2.82 -7.43
N ILE A 174 -5.20 -2.33 -8.38
CA ILE A 174 -5.36 -2.95 -9.69
C ILE A 174 -4.11 -2.81 -10.56
N ALA A 175 -3.46 -1.64 -10.53
CA ALA A 175 -2.21 -1.42 -11.26
C ALA A 175 -1.07 -2.37 -10.83
N ALA A 176 -1.10 -2.90 -9.60
CA ALA A 176 -0.13 -3.87 -9.12
C ALA A 176 -0.37 -5.30 -9.66
N ILE A 177 -1.54 -5.58 -10.27
CA ILE A 177 -1.90 -6.90 -10.79
C ILE A 177 -1.31 -7.07 -12.20
N SER A 178 -0.07 -7.57 -12.29
CA SER A 178 0.62 -7.83 -13.56
C SER A 178 0.72 -9.34 -13.86
N PRO A 179 0.49 -9.80 -15.10
CA PRO A 179 0.04 -9.05 -16.30
C PRO A 179 -1.47 -8.77 -16.34
N GLY A 180 -2.21 -9.20 -15.33
CA GLY A 180 -3.67 -9.13 -15.23
C GLY A 180 -4.17 -10.12 -14.18
N LEU A 181 -5.48 -10.15 -13.95
CA LEU A 181 -6.12 -11.08 -13.02
C LEU A 181 -6.62 -12.30 -13.77
N LYS A 182 -6.37 -13.50 -13.23
CA LYS A 182 -7.10 -14.71 -13.64
C LYS A 182 -7.98 -15.16 -12.49
N THR A 183 -9.20 -15.60 -12.78
CA THR A 183 -10.12 -16.17 -11.81
C THR A 183 -10.60 -17.52 -12.30
N LEU A 184 -10.52 -18.52 -11.44
CA LEU A 184 -11.02 -19.87 -11.68
C LEU A 184 -12.51 -19.91 -11.38
N TYR A 185 -13.38 -20.39 -12.26
CA TYR A 185 -14.79 -20.61 -11.94
C TYR A 185 -15.27 -22.00 -12.33
N TYR A 186 -16.35 -22.45 -11.68
CA TYR A 186 -17.01 -23.71 -12.02
C TYR A 186 -18.23 -23.48 -12.91
N SER A 187 -18.13 -23.85 -14.20
CA SER A 187 -19.23 -23.82 -15.18
C SER A 187 -19.61 -25.24 -15.60
N HIS A 188 -20.25 -25.96 -14.66
CA HIS A 188 -20.63 -27.37 -14.80
C HIS A 188 -20.90 -27.83 -16.26
N PRO A 189 -20.24 -28.89 -16.76
CA PRO A 189 -19.40 -29.86 -16.04
C PRO A 189 -17.89 -29.52 -16.04
N VAL A 190 -17.47 -28.35 -16.50
CA VAL A 190 -16.05 -28.03 -16.73
C VAL A 190 -15.60 -26.86 -15.84
N TRP A 191 -14.33 -26.84 -15.48
CA TRP A 191 -13.70 -25.70 -14.84
C TRP A 191 -13.30 -24.67 -15.91
N GLY A 192 -13.55 -23.40 -15.64
CA GLY A 192 -13.20 -22.28 -16.49
C GLY A 192 -12.19 -21.37 -15.81
N VAL A 193 -11.45 -20.61 -16.61
CA VAL A 193 -10.64 -19.48 -16.15
C VAL A 193 -11.11 -18.24 -16.88
N ASN A 194 -11.62 -17.26 -16.13
CA ASN A 194 -11.79 -15.91 -16.62
C ASN A 194 -10.50 -15.14 -16.42
N SER A 195 -10.15 -14.35 -17.41
CA SER A 195 -8.79 -13.95 -17.65
C SER A 195 -8.89 -12.48 -18.06
N LYS A 196 -8.40 -11.54 -17.24
CA LYS A 196 -8.67 -10.10 -17.36
C LYS A 196 -7.40 -9.25 -17.30
N ILE A 197 -7.21 -8.39 -18.31
CA ILE A 197 -6.20 -7.32 -18.32
C ILE A 197 -6.92 -5.99 -18.11
N PHE A 198 -6.46 -5.23 -17.13
CA PHE A 198 -7.02 -3.93 -16.79
C PHE A 198 -6.38 -2.82 -17.61
N GLY A 199 -7.18 -1.85 -18.03
CA GLY A 199 -6.69 -0.62 -18.63
C GLY A 199 -5.93 0.26 -17.63
N THR A 200 -5.66 1.51 -18.04
CA THR A 200 -5.01 2.52 -17.17
C THR A 200 -5.96 3.64 -16.76
N SER A 201 -6.99 3.91 -17.55
CA SER A 201 -8.00 4.94 -17.27
C SER A 201 -9.19 4.34 -16.55
N TYR A 202 -9.78 5.05 -15.60
CA TYR A 202 -10.97 4.61 -14.89
C TYR A 202 -12.01 5.72 -14.74
N THR A 203 -13.23 5.32 -14.45
CA THR A 203 -14.33 6.21 -14.05
C THR A 203 -14.95 5.69 -12.76
N TYR A 204 -15.22 6.59 -11.82
CA TYR A 204 -16.07 6.30 -10.67
C TYR A 204 -17.47 6.87 -10.90
N VAL A 205 -18.50 6.05 -10.76
CA VAL A 205 -19.90 6.46 -10.92
C VAL A 205 -20.76 5.91 -9.79
N GLU A 206 -21.78 6.67 -9.40
CA GLU A 206 -22.84 6.16 -8.53
C GLU A 206 -24.04 5.77 -9.39
N GLU A 207 -24.31 4.48 -9.50
CA GLU A 207 -25.43 3.93 -10.29
C GLU A 207 -26.11 2.80 -9.51
N PHE A 208 -27.45 2.74 -9.60
CA PHE A 208 -28.26 1.73 -8.90
C PHE A 208 -28.08 1.68 -7.36
N GLY A 209 -27.59 2.76 -6.76
CA GLY A 209 -27.28 2.83 -5.33
C GLY A 209 -25.85 2.42 -4.98
N GLU A 210 -25.09 1.92 -5.97
CA GLU A 210 -23.75 1.37 -5.80
C GLU A 210 -22.69 2.37 -6.29
N GLY A 211 -21.55 2.44 -5.59
CA GLY A 211 -20.38 3.18 -6.05
C GLY A 211 -19.50 2.30 -6.92
N ARG A 212 -19.62 2.40 -8.24
CA ARG A 212 -18.93 1.51 -9.19
C ARG A 212 -17.66 2.12 -9.75
N ILE A 213 -16.63 1.29 -9.83
CA ILE A 213 -15.34 1.60 -10.42
C ILE A 213 -15.28 0.89 -11.77
N LYS A 214 -15.27 1.69 -12.84
CA LYS A 214 -15.32 1.22 -14.23
C LYS A 214 -14.02 1.49 -14.96
N GLN A 215 -13.63 0.57 -15.83
CA GLN A 215 -12.42 0.67 -16.62
C GLN A 215 -12.54 -0.21 -17.87
N ASP A 216 -11.90 0.20 -18.96
CA ASP A 216 -11.77 -0.68 -20.13
C ASP A 216 -10.91 -1.90 -19.77
N THR A 217 -11.40 -3.09 -20.08
CA THR A 217 -10.67 -4.33 -19.85
C THR A 217 -10.54 -5.13 -21.14
N GLN A 218 -9.56 -6.02 -21.19
CA GLN A 218 -9.55 -7.13 -22.12
C GLN A 218 -9.85 -8.39 -21.33
N THR A 219 -10.78 -9.22 -21.82
CA THR A 219 -11.18 -10.44 -21.13
C THR A 219 -11.13 -11.66 -22.06
N HIS A 220 -10.94 -12.83 -21.48
CA HIS A 220 -11.02 -14.13 -22.15
C HIS A 220 -11.47 -15.21 -21.17
N ASP A 221 -12.18 -16.22 -21.67
CA ASP A 221 -12.62 -17.37 -20.90
C ASP A 221 -12.07 -18.65 -21.52
N ASP A 222 -11.36 -19.44 -20.72
CA ASP A 222 -10.75 -20.70 -21.13
C ASP A 222 -11.30 -21.88 -20.32
N ALA A 223 -11.58 -23.01 -20.97
CA ALA A 223 -11.89 -24.25 -20.27
C ALA A 223 -10.59 -24.98 -19.86
N ILE A 224 -10.52 -25.47 -18.62
CA ILE A 224 -9.33 -26.13 -18.07
C ILE A 224 -9.66 -27.42 -17.30
N SER A 225 -8.64 -28.24 -17.07
CA SER A 225 -8.70 -29.36 -16.12
C SER A 225 -8.19 -28.91 -14.76
N TYR A 226 -9.07 -28.83 -13.77
CA TYR A 226 -8.69 -28.51 -12.39
C TYR A 226 -8.46 -29.80 -11.56
N PRO A 227 -7.41 -29.88 -10.72
CA PRO A 227 -6.43 -28.83 -10.41
C PRO A 227 -5.18 -28.81 -11.31
N ALA A 228 -5.06 -29.74 -12.26
CA ALA A 228 -3.82 -29.95 -13.02
C ALA A 228 -3.30 -28.71 -13.78
N ASP A 229 -4.20 -27.93 -14.36
CA ASP A 229 -3.87 -26.77 -15.20
C ASP A 229 -3.84 -25.44 -14.42
N TRP A 230 -4.16 -25.44 -13.11
CA TRP A 230 -4.24 -24.25 -12.29
C TRP A 230 -3.06 -24.10 -11.32
N PRO A 231 -2.45 -22.91 -11.16
CA PRO A 231 -2.63 -21.67 -11.95
C PRO A 231 -1.65 -21.56 -13.14
N ALA A 232 -0.75 -22.54 -13.30
CA ALA A 232 0.41 -22.44 -14.20
C ALA A 232 0.12 -22.86 -15.65
N GLY A 233 -0.95 -23.63 -15.90
CA GLY A 233 -1.36 -24.11 -17.23
C GLY A 233 -2.41 -23.24 -17.93
N SER A 234 -3.06 -22.31 -17.21
CA SER A 234 -4.00 -21.33 -17.75
C SER A 234 -3.26 -20.13 -18.34
N GLY A 235 -2.72 -20.22 -19.56
CA GLY A 235 -1.58 -19.36 -19.90
C GLY A 235 -1.30 -18.96 -21.35
N VAL A 236 -2.24 -19.05 -22.31
CA VAL A 236 -1.98 -18.51 -23.66
C VAL A 236 -3.12 -17.61 -24.11
N TRP A 237 -2.93 -16.31 -23.90
CA TRP A 237 -3.89 -15.22 -24.15
C TRP A 237 -4.05 -14.89 -25.63
N THR A 238 -4.61 -15.80 -26.41
CA THR A 238 -5.01 -15.53 -27.79
C THR A 238 -6.51 -15.32 -27.86
N GLY A 239 -6.97 -14.26 -28.55
CA GLY A 239 -8.40 -14.02 -28.74
C GLY A 239 -9.10 -13.26 -27.61
N MET A 240 -8.35 -12.47 -26.82
CA MET A 240 -8.95 -11.53 -25.88
C MET A 240 -9.89 -10.55 -26.60
N PHE A 241 -11.05 -10.27 -26.00
CA PHE A 241 -11.98 -9.27 -26.49
C PHE A 241 -12.05 -8.07 -25.54
N SER A 242 -12.27 -6.89 -26.10
CA SER A 242 -12.38 -5.66 -25.34
C SER A 242 -13.76 -5.53 -24.72
N VAL A 243 -13.80 -5.17 -23.43
CA VAL A 243 -15.02 -4.81 -22.70
C VAL A 243 -14.87 -3.35 -22.27
N PRO A 244 -15.50 -2.41 -23.00
CA PRO A 244 -15.49 -1.01 -22.60
C PRO A 244 -16.34 -0.79 -21.35
N ASP A 245 -15.93 0.14 -20.48
CA ASP A 245 -16.65 0.51 -19.24
C ASP A 245 -16.99 -0.68 -18.31
N ASP A 246 -16.12 -1.69 -18.27
CA ASP A 246 -16.29 -2.87 -17.43
C ASP A 246 -16.24 -2.52 -15.94
N VAL A 247 -17.12 -3.11 -15.13
CA VAL A 247 -17.15 -2.89 -13.68
C VAL A 247 -16.07 -3.76 -13.04
N ILE A 248 -14.95 -3.14 -12.69
CA ILE A 248 -13.79 -3.84 -12.12
C ILE A 248 -13.84 -3.89 -10.59
N GLY A 249 -14.63 -3.02 -9.96
CA GLY A 249 -14.76 -2.97 -8.52
C GLY A 249 -15.91 -2.12 -8.02
N ILE A 250 -16.15 -2.22 -6.72
CA ILE A 250 -17.16 -1.45 -5.98
C ILE A 250 -16.52 -0.73 -4.80
N VAL A 251 -17.06 0.45 -4.46
CA VAL A 251 -16.67 1.21 -3.29
C VAL A 251 -17.51 0.79 -2.09
N CYS A 252 -16.85 0.20 -1.10
CA CYS A 252 -17.47 -0.28 0.12
C CYS A 252 -17.25 0.70 1.28
N LYS A 253 -18.26 0.81 2.16
CA LYS A 253 -18.21 1.55 3.42
C LYS A 253 -17.84 0.64 4.59
N LYS A 254 -17.00 1.12 5.50
CA LYS A 254 -16.70 0.45 6.76
C LYS A 254 -17.94 0.39 7.66
N LYS A 255 -18.21 -0.77 8.23
CA LYS A 255 -19.24 -1.02 9.24
C LYS A 255 -18.66 -1.84 10.38
N THR A 256 -19.34 -1.79 11.51
CA THR A 256 -18.97 -2.55 12.71
C THR A 256 -20.20 -3.29 13.23
N LYS A 257 -20.05 -4.55 13.60
CA LYS A 257 -21.10 -5.39 14.19
C LYS A 257 -20.56 -6.13 15.40
N THR A 258 -21.42 -6.33 16.41
CA THR A 258 -21.07 -7.06 17.65
C THR A 258 -21.85 -8.37 17.79
N SER A 259 -22.92 -8.55 17.01
CA SER A 259 -23.71 -9.78 16.96
C SER A 259 -23.35 -10.56 15.70
N PHE A 260 -22.46 -11.55 15.86
CA PHE A 260 -22.05 -12.48 14.82
C PHE A 260 -21.47 -13.75 15.44
N SER A 261 -21.42 -14.84 14.67
CA SER A 261 -20.78 -16.10 15.08
C SER A 261 -19.57 -16.41 14.20
N VAL A 262 -18.45 -16.73 14.84
CA VAL A 262 -17.25 -17.24 14.16
C VAL A 262 -17.05 -18.68 14.59
N LEU A 263 -17.15 -19.59 13.63
CA LEU A 263 -16.90 -21.02 13.84
C LEU A 263 -15.48 -21.35 13.38
N SER A 264 -14.89 -22.41 13.91
CA SER A 264 -13.65 -22.98 13.39
C SER A 264 -13.71 -24.50 13.25
N THR A 265 -12.85 -25.02 12.38
CA THR A 265 -12.47 -26.43 12.28
C THR A 265 -10.96 -26.49 12.05
N GLY A 266 -10.21 -26.91 13.07
CA GLY A 266 -8.76 -26.72 13.09
C GLY A 266 -8.41 -25.24 13.06
N ALA A 267 -7.46 -24.85 12.20
CA ALA A 267 -7.05 -23.45 12.01
C ALA A 267 -7.89 -22.70 10.95
N VAL A 268 -8.96 -23.30 10.44
CA VAL A 268 -9.86 -22.66 9.47
C VAL A 268 -11.02 -22.03 10.22
N GLY A 269 -11.13 -20.71 10.15
CA GLY A 269 -12.27 -19.93 10.62
C GLY A 269 -13.33 -19.78 9.52
N ARG A 270 -14.60 -19.69 9.91
CA ARG A 270 -15.70 -19.36 9.00
C ARG A 270 -16.75 -18.46 9.65
N ILE A 271 -17.33 -17.58 8.84
CA ILE A 271 -18.43 -16.68 9.21
C ILE A 271 -19.56 -16.84 8.20
N ASP A 272 -20.80 -16.81 8.70
CA ASP A 272 -21.99 -16.89 7.86
C ASP A 272 -22.12 -15.62 6.99
N THR A 273 -22.43 -15.80 5.71
CA THR A 273 -22.67 -14.70 4.76
C THR A 273 -23.88 -13.84 5.14
N SER A 274 -24.79 -14.34 5.98
CA SER A 274 -25.85 -13.51 6.58
C SER A 274 -25.32 -12.53 7.63
N ASP A 275 -24.18 -12.81 8.26
CA ASP A 275 -23.51 -11.90 9.18
C ASP A 275 -22.68 -10.83 8.45
N LEU A 276 -22.31 -11.10 7.21
CA LEU A 276 -21.52 -10.27 6.31
C LEU A 276 -22.26 -10.09 4.97
N PRO A 277 -23.17 -9.10 4.85
CA PRO A 277 -23.85 -8.82 3.59
C PRO A 277 -22.82 -8.29 2.57
N LEU A 278 -22.19 -9.22 1.86
CA LEU A 278 -21.34 -8.92 0.71
C LEU A 278 -22.22 -8.66 -0.50
N SER A 279 -21.71 -7.87 -1.45
CA SER A 279 -22.32 -7.83 -2.76
C SER A 279 -22.35 -9.23 -3.36
N LEU A 280 -23.37 -9.54 -4.16
CA LEU A 280 -23.43 -10.81 -4.87
C LEU A 280 -22.22 -11.02 -5.78
N ALA A 281 -21.51 -9.96 -6.15
CA ALA A 281 -20.34 -10.03 -7.01
C ALA A 281 -19.01 -9.92 -6.23
N SER A 282 -19.03 -10.13 -4.91
CA SER A 282 -17.84 -10.20 -4.07
C SER A 282 -17.66 -11.62 -3.52
N VAL A 283 -16.51 -12.23 -3.83
CA VAL A 283 -16.08 -13.52 -3.25
C VAL A 283 -15.12 -13.36 -2.09
N THR A 284 -14.55 -12.17 -1.90
CA THR A 284 -13.57 -11.85 -0.86
C THR A 284 -14.04 -10.71 0.02
N ALA A 285 -13.66 -10.74 1.29
CA ALA A 285 -13.92 -9.69 2.27
C ALA A 285 -12.71 -9.48 3.16
N LEU A 286 -12.42 -8.22 3.52
CA LEU A 286 -11.52 -7.92 4.62
C LEU A 286 -12.35 -7.77 5.89
N ILE A 287 -12.06 -8.57 6.90
CA ILE A 287 -12.69 -8.47 8.22
C ILE A 287 -11.64 -8.21 9.28
N THR A 288 -11.97 -7.43 10.30
CA THR A 288 -11.12 -7.28 11.48
C THR A 288 -11.94 -7.63 12.71
N ILE A 289 -11.54 -8.71 13.39
CA ILE A 289 -12.21 -9.24 14.56
C ILE A 289 -11.39 -8.87 15.80
N SER A 290 -12.07 -8.39 16.83
CA SER A 290 -11.48 -8.07 18.14
C SER A 290 -12.42 -8.47 19.26
N GLY A 291 -11.89 -8.54 20.50
CA GLY A 291 -12.68 -8.81 21.70
C GLY A 291 -13.04 -10.29 21.89
N CYS A 292 -12.44 -11.22 21.14
CA CYS A 292 -12.58 -12.65 21.38
C CYS A 292 -11.70 -13.11 22.55
N ASP A 293 -12.19 -14.05 23.35
CA ASP A 293 -11.40 -14.65 24.45
C ASP A 293 -10.27 -15.55 23.91
N GLN A 294 -10.49 -16.20 22.76
CA GLN A 294 -9.47 -16.99 22.08
C GLN A 294 -8.65 -16.06 21.16
N PRO A 295 -7.33 -15.95 21.35
CA PRO A 295 -6.50 -14.99 20.63
C PRO A 295 -6.45 -15.25 19.12
N GLU A 296 -6.64 -16.50 18.67
CA GLU A 296 -6.57 -16.90 17.26
C GLU A 296 -7.65 -16.24 16.41
N TYR A 297 -8.80 -15.88 17.01
CA TYR A 297 -9.87 -15.17 16.33
C TYR A 297 -9.65 -13.66 16.26
N ASN A 298 -8.72 -13.08 17.02
CA ASN A 298 -8.47 -11.64 17.01
C ASN A 298 -7.44 -11.30 15.93
N GLY A 299 -7.80 -10.42 15.00
CA GLY A 299 -6.92 -10.02 13.92
C GLY A 299 -7.66 -9.51 12.70
N THR A 300 -6.89 -9.19 11.67
CA THR A 300 -7.40 -8.84 10.34
C THR A 300 -7.26 -10.05 9.44
N PHE A 301 -8.35 -10.44 8.80
CA PHE A 301 -8.45 -11.64 7.97
C PHE A 301 -9.00 -11.30 6.60
N TYR A 302 -8.43 -11.93 5.58
CA TYR A 302 -9.02 -12.00 4.26
C TYR A 302 -9.89 -13.25 4.21
N ALA A 303 -11.20 -13.06 4.14
CA ALA A 303 -12.17 -14.13 4.08
C ALA A 303 -12.65 -14.33 2.64
N SER A 304 -12.84 -15.58 2.21
CA SER A 304 -13.29 -15.91 0.86
C SER A 304 -14.30 -17.05 0.83
N ARG A 305 -15.14 -17.11 -0.21
CA ARG A 305 -16.01 -18.27 -0.45
C ARG A 305 -15.18 -19.52 -0.81
N ASP A 306 -15.69 -20.69 -0.47
CA ASP A 306 -15.16 -21.96 -1.00
C ASP A 306 -15.67 -22.13 -2.44
N ILE A 307 -14.77 -22.19 -3.40
CA ILE A 307 -15.12 -22.36 -4.82
C ILE A 307 -15.74 -23.71 -5.16
N SER A 308 -15.43 -24.75 -4.38
CA SER A 308 -16.03 -26.06 -4.57
C SER A 308 -17.49 -26.10 -4.10
N ASN A 309 -17.88 -25.14 -3.24
CA ASN A 309 -19.22 -25.01 -2.72
C ASN A 309 -19.59 -23.54 -2.43
N PRO A 310 -19.68 -22.68 -3.47
CA PRO A 310 -19.82 -21.22 -3.28
C PRO A 310 -21.16 -20.78 -2.68
N LEU A 311 -22.10 -21.73 -2.58
CA LEU A 311 -23.45 -21.53 -2.06
C LEU A 311 -23.66 -22.13 -0.66
N ASP A 312 -22.61 -22.57 0.02
CA ASP A 312 -22.70 -23.13 1.37
C ASP A 312 -23.06 -22.10 2.46
N GLY A 313 -23.05 -20.81 2.10
CA GLY A 313 -23.43 -19.70 2.97
C GLY A 313 -22.31 -19.21 3.87
N TYR A 314 -21.05 -19.60 3.66
CA TYR A 314 -19.91 -19.21 4.50
C TYR A 314 -18.81 -18.47 3.74
N LEU A 315 -18.08 -17.63 4.49
CA LEU A 315 -16.76 -17.14 4.13
C LEU A 315 -15.73 -17.77 5.05
N TYR A 316 -14.60 -18.16 4.49
CA TYR A 316 -13.53 -18.90 5.14
C TYR A 316 -12.26 -18.07 5.22
N PHE A 317 -11.51 -18.22 6.31
CA PHE A 317 -10.21 -17.56 6.51
C PHE A 317 -9.30 -18.40 7.40
N THR A 318 -8.00 -18.12 7.32
CA THR A 318 -6.98 -18.84 8.11
C THR A 318 -6.73 -18.11 9.43
N LEU A 319 -6.85 -18.83 10.54
CA LEU A 319 -6.53 -18.36 11.88
C LEU A 319 -5.02 -18.53 12.16
N SER A 320 -4.50 -17.78 13.13
CA SER A 320 -3.08 -17.89 13.54
C SER A 320 -2.72 -19.22 14.21
N GLY A 321 -3.73 -20.01 14.61
CA GLY A 321 -3.60 -21.32 15.24
C GLY A 321 -4.94 -22.03 15.36
N VAL A 322 -4.96 -23.16 16.09
CA VAL A 322 -6.20 -23.89 16.40
C VAL A 322 -6.80 -23.31 17.69
N PRO A 323 -7.96 -22.63 17.64
CA PRO A 323 -8.59 -22.08 18.84
C PRO A 323 -9.09 -23.21 19.74
N ALA A 324 -9.02 -22.97 21.05
CA ALA A 324 -9.45 -23.95 22.06
C ALA A 324 -10.97 -24.16 22.11
N VAL A 325 -11.76 -23.24 21.56
CA VAL A 325 -13.23 -23.24 21.60
C VAL A 325 -13.78 -22.79 20.24
N SER A 326 -14.92 -23.37 19.84
CA SER A 326 -15.70 -23.00 18.66
C SER A 326 -17.20 -23.13 18.99
N PRO A 327 -18.03 -22.09 18.81
CA PRO A 327 -17.72 -20.77 18.27
C PRO A 327 -16.90 -19.87 19.21
N ALA A 328 -16.34 -18.80 18.66
CA ALA A 328 -15.59 -17.78 19.42
C ALA A 328 -16.45 -17.16 20.55
N THR A 329 -15.86 -17.04 21.75
CA THR A 329 -16.49 -16.38 22.91
C THR A 329 -15.92 -14.98 23.14
N GLY A 330 -16.45 -14.24 24.14
CA GLY A 330 -16.00 -12.89 24.50
C GLY A 330 -16.91 -11.76 24.01
N SER A 331 -16.52 -10.53 24.33
CA SER A 331 -17.17 -9.28 23.90
C SER A 331 -16.72 -8.89 22.49
N LYS A 332 -17.10 -9.71 21.51
CA LYS A 332 -16.61 -9.63 20.14
C LYS A 332 -17.11 -8.40 19.39
N SER A 333 -16.26 -7.88 18.51
CA SER A 333 -16.57 -6.85 17.53
C SER A 333 -15.91 -7.20 16.21
N MET A 334 -16.62 -6.98 15.11
CA MET A 334 -16.10 -7.18 13.76
C MET A 334 -16.30 -5.91 12.94
N ASP A 335 -15.20 -5.38 12.43
CA ASP A 335 -15.18 -4.41 11.35
C ASP A 335 -15.21 -5.13 10.00
N TYR A 336 -16.05 -4.64 9.09
CA TYR A 336 -16.26 -5.22 7.76
C TYR A 336 -16.64 -4.13 6.76
N TRP A 337 -16.66 -4.47 5.47
CA TRP A 337 -16.87 -3.53 4.38
C TRP A 337 -18.05 -3.97 3.53
N VAL A 338 -19.02 -3.08 3.35
CA VAL A 338 -20.25 -3.37 2.60
C VAL A 338 -20.47 -2.35 1.51
N GLU A 339 -21.16 -2.80 0.47
CA GLU A 339 -21.70 -1.93 -0.56
C GLU A 339 -22.72 -0.94 0.01
N LEU A 340 -22.96 0.14 -0.74
CA LEU A 340 -23.90 1.20 -0.40
C LEU A 340 -25.36 0.79 -0.58
#